data_AF-A0A0D2PGK8-F1
#
_entry.id   AF-A0A0D2PGK8-F1
#
_cell.length_a   1.000
_cell.length_b   1.000
_cell.length_c   1.000
_cell.angle_alpha   90.00
_cell.angle_beta   90.00
_cell.angle_gamma   90.00
#
_symmetry.space_group_name_H-M   'P 1'
#
loop_
_entity.id
_entity.type
_entity.pdbx_description
1 polymer ?
#
loop_
_entity_poly.entity_id
_entity_poly.type
_entity_poly.pdbx_seq_one_letter_code
_entity_poly.pdbx_strand_id
1 'polypeptide(L)'
;MSTPIRRCKSLPREVKLYLPDVWPLCRPADHTACPPCQQLAQLDGKIRGMREMLTDIENLRQDLNTQMNEHHDRLIHRFPSEISADIFQMYLPTDIMDNDLNSETSKHVLAASLALSAVCRRWRATAQSTPQLWMDIPLRLRTFNLRSLPLLAKDWIDRSGQLPLSINLTVSPARNLAPTLISRMIAVLNQCSTRWLRSKYEGPSSALSYFAGHTSGYSMLRTLRLKAHISRIVGTFNLGTFKI
;
A
#
# COMPACT_ATOMS: atom_id res chain seq x y z
N MET A 1 -33.56 -26.56 -39.69
CA MET A 1 -33.05 -27.08 -38.40
C MET A 1 -31.79 -26.31 -38.06
N SER A 2 -31.94 -25.31 -37.18
CA SER A 2 -30.89 -24.35 -36.82
C SER A 2 -30.23 -24.78 -35.51
N THR A 3 -28.92 -25.00 -35.53
CA THR A 3 -28.11 -25.25 -34.33
C THR A 3 -27.66 -23.92 -33.69
N PRO A 4 -27.69 -23.78 -32.35
CA PRO A 4 -27.47 -22.50 -31.71
C PRO A 4 -25.98 -22.22 -31.48
N ILE A 5 -25.56 -21.02 -31.86
CA ILE A 5 -24.26 -20.42 -31.57
C ILE A 5 -24.16 -20.20 -30.05
N ARG A 6 -23.32 -20.99 -29.36
CA ARG A 6 -22.95 -20.70 -27.97
C ARG A 6 -21.91 -19.58 -27.96
N ARG A 7 -22.34 -18.39 -27.54
CA ARG A 7 -21.46 -17.29 -27.13
C ARG A 7 -20.51 -17.78 -26.04
N CYS A 8 -19.21 -17.79 -26.34
CA CYS A 8 -18.20 -18.06 -25.33
C CYS A 8 -18.07 -16.82 -24.43
N LYS A 9 -18.29 -17.03 -23.13
CA LYS A 9 -18.20 -16.02 -22.07
C LYS A 9 -16.75 -15.52 -21.95
N SER A 10 -16.62 -14.23 -21.72
CA SER A 10 -15.38 -13.52 -21.39
C SER A 10 -14.57 -14.23 -20.29
N LEU A 11 -13.36 -14.65 -20.64
CA LEU A 11 -12.35 -15.13 -19.68
C LEU A 11 -11.59 -13.94 -19.05
N PRO A 12 -11.12 -14.08 -17.79
CA PRO A 12 -10.55 -12.98 -17.01
C PRO A 12 -9.13 -12.57 -17.47
N ARG A 13 -8.82 -11.31 -17.19
CA ARG A 13 -7.52 -10.64 -17.39
C ARG A 13 -6.33 -11.47 -16.88
N GLU A 14 -5.34 -11.56 -17.76
CA GLU A 14 -3.90 -11.77 -17.51
C GLU A 14 -3.50 -12.99 -16.66
N VAL A 15 -3.61 -14.17 -17.27
CA VAL A 15 -2.62 -15.22 -17.00
C VAL A 15 -1.37 -14.83 -17.81
N LYS A 16 -0.32 -14.35 -17.15
CA LYS A 16 1.03 -14.37 -17.75
C LYS A 16 1.43 -15.84 -17.91
N LEU A 17 0.99 -16.45 -19.01
CA LEU A 17 1.63 -17.65 -19.51
C LEU A 17 3.06 -17.22 -19.83
N TYR A 18 4.03 -17.69 -19.05
CA TYR A 18 5.43 -17.70 -19.46
C TYR A 18 5.50 -18.58 -20.70
N LEU A 19 5.18 -17.99 -21.86
CA LEU A 19 5.49 -18.56 -23.15
C LEU A 19 7.00 -18.46 -23.29
N PRO A 20 7.71 -19.58 -23.43
CA PRO A 20 9.15 -19.53 -23.67
C PRO A 20 9.42 -18.75 -24.97
N ASP A 21 10.56 -18.03 -25.02
CA ASP A 21 10.98 -17.23 -26.19
C ASP A 21 11.02 -18.05 -27.49
N VAL A 22 11.06 -19.39 -27.38
CA VAL A 22 10.92 -20.35 -28.47
C VAL A 22 9.88 -21.39 -28.08
N TRP A 23 8.86 -21.61 -28.93
CA TRP A 23 7.87 -22.66 -28.71
C TRP A 23 8.58 -24.03 -28.64
N PRO A 24 8.33 -24.90 -27.63
CA PRO A 24 9.13 -26.11 -27.38
C PRO A 24 9.19 -27.11 -28.54
N LEU A 25 8.28 -26.98 -29.50
CA LEU A 25 8.15 -27.85 -30.68
C LEU A 25 8.67 -27.22 -31.98
N CYS A 26 9.08 -25.94 -32.03
CA CYS A 26 9.82 -25.43 -33.20
C CYS A 26 11.30 -25.80 -33.05
N ARG A 27 11.64 -27.07 -33.34
CA ARG A 27 13.00 -27.48 -33.72
C ARG A 27 13.06 -27.62 -35.24
N PRO A 28 13.63 -26.65 -35.96
CA PRO A 28 13.99 -26.84 -37.35
C PRO A 28 15.20 -27.78 -37.42
N ALA A 29 15.23 -28.66 -38.42
CA ALA A 29 16.41 -29.46 -38.73
C ALA A 29 17.66 -28.59 -39.03
N ASP A 30 17.45 -27.32 -39.40
CA ASP A 30 18.49 -26.41 -39.91
C ASP A 30 18.79 -25.21 -38.98
N HIS A 31 18.45 -25.29 -37.69
CA HIS A 31 18.68 -24.22 -36.69
C HIS A 31 18.02 -22.85 -36.99
N THR A 32 17.16 -22.73 -38.01
CA THR A 32 16.48 -21.49 -38.40
C THR A 32 15.04 -21.43 -37.87
N ALA A 33 14.74 -20.50 -36.97
CA ALA A 33 13.41 -20.37 -36.37
C ALA A 33 12.29 -20.37 -37.43
N CYS A 34 11.22 -21.12 -37.18
CA CYS A 34 10.09 -21.24 -38.09
C CYS A 34 9.46 -19.84 -38.36
N PRO A 35 8.90 -19.56 -39.56
CA PRO A 35 8.44 -18.21 -39.93
C PRO A 35 7.49 -17.53 -38.93
N PRO A 36 6.53 -18.22 -38.29
CA PRO A 36 5.68 -17.60 -37.27
C PRO A 36 6.44 -17.18 -36.01
N CYS A 37 7.46 -17.94 -35.58
CA CYS A 37 8.31 -17.57 -34.44
C CYS A 37 9.16 -16.34 -34.79
N GLN A 38 9.67 -16.24 -36.02
CA GLN A 38 10.38 -15.05 -36.48
C GLN A 38 9.46 -13.82 -36.52
N GLN A 39 8.23 -13.97 -37.00
CA GLN A 39 7.22 -12.91 -37.01
C GLN A 39 6.83 -12.46 -35.59
N LEU A 40 6.67 -13.41 -34.65
CA LEU A 40 6.38 -13.11 -33.26
C LEU A 40 7.54 -12.34 -32.61
N ALA A 41 8.79 -12.78 -32.79
CA ALA A 41 9.97 -12.07 -32.28
C ALA A 41 10.08 -10.64 -32.85
N GLN A 42 9.74 -10.45 -34.13
CA GLN A 42 9.68 -9.11 -34.73
C GLN A 42 8.57 -8.24 -34.11
N LEU A 43 7.38 -8.80 -33.86
CA LEU A 43 6.28 -8.10 -33.21
C LEU A 43 6.64 -7.73 -31.76
N ASP A 44 7.23 -8.64 -30.99
CA ASP A 44 7.68 -8.37 -29.63
C ASP A 44 8.77 -7.30 -29.60
N GLY A 45 9.66 -7.28 -30.59
CA GLY A 45 10.62 -6.20 -30.80
C GLY A 45 9.95 -4.85 -31.02
N LYS A 46 8.92 -4.77 -31.87
CA LYS A 46 8.13 -3.55 -32.09
C LYS A 46 7.39 -3.11 -30.83
N ILE A 47 6.76 -4.05 -30.11
CA ILE A 47 6.06 -3.78 -28.85
C ILE A 47 7.03 -3.20 -27.82
N ARG A 48 8.23 -3.77 -27.70
CA ARG A 48 9.28 -3.26 -26.81
C ARG A 48 9.69 -1.83 -27.19
N GLY A 49 10.00 -1.58 -28.46
CA GLY A 49 10.37 -0.24 -28.93
C GLY A 49 9.27 0.81 -28.70
N MET A 50 8.00 0.46 -28.93
CA MET A 50 6.88 1.37 -28.64
C MET A 50 6.70 1.64 -27.14
N ARG A 51 6.96 0.64 -26.27
CA ARG A 51 6.94 0.82 -24.82
C ARG A 51 8.09 1.72 -24.33
N GLU A 52 9.27 1.58 -24.90
CA GLU A 52 10.43 2.46 -24.62
C GLU A 52 10.09 3.90 -25.01
N MET A 53 9.62 4.12 -26.23
CA MET A 53 9.20 5.45 -26.71
C MET A 53 8.08 6.07 -25.85
N LEU A 54 7.09 5.27 -25.43
CA LEU A 54 6.04 5.73 -24.52
C LEU A 54 6.63 6.18 -23.18
N THR A 55 7.57 5.39 -22.63
CA THR A 55 8.26 5.72 -21.37
C THR A 55 9.02 7.04 -21.50
N ASP A 56 9.72 7.26 -22.63
CA ASP A 56 10.45 8.51 -22.89
C ASP A 56 9.52 9.73 -22.95
N ILE A 57 8.40 9.62 -23.67
CA ILE A 57 7.40 10.70 -23.75
C ILE A 57 6.76 10.96 -22.39
N GLU A 58 6.46 9.92 -21.61
CA GLU A 58 5.94 10.05 -20.25
C GLU A 58 6.93 10.76 -19.33
N ASN A 59 8.22 10.42 -19.42
CA ASN A 59 9.28 11.11 -18.68
C ASN A 59 9.38 12.58 -19.07
N LEU A 60 9.37 12.90 -20.37
CA LEU A 60 9.38 14.28 -20.85
C LEU A 60 8.16 15.06 -20.36
N ARG A 61 6.97 14.46 -20.38
CA ARG A 61 5.75 15.06 -19.83
C ARG A 61 5.88 15.33 -18.34
N GLN A 62 6.45 14.41 -17.56
CA GLN A 62 6.68 14.62 -16.13
C GLN A 62 7.67 15.75 -15.85
N ASP A 63 8.71 15.88 -16.66
CA ASP A 63 9.69 16.96 -16.55
C ASP A 63 9.04 18.32 -16.83
N LEU A 64 8.33 18.45 -17.95
CA LEU A 64 7.58 19.68 -18.29
C LEU A 64 6.55 20.04 -17.23
N ASN A 65 5.81 19.06 -16.69
CA ASN A 65 4.89 19.31 -15.57
C ASN A 65 5.62 19.79 -14.31
N THR A 66 6.85 19.33 -14.07
CA THR A 66 7.66 19.79 -12.93
C THR A 66 8.06 21.25 -13.13
N GLN A 67 8.58 21.60 -14.31
CA GLN A 67 8.92 22.99 -14.65
C GLN A 67 7.69 23.91 -14.57
N MET A 68 6.55 23.45 -15.07
CA MET A 68 5.28 24.18 -15.00
C MET A 68 4.84 24.39 -13.54
N ASN A 69 4.92 23.36 -12.70
CA ASN A 69 4.63 23.50 -11.27
C ASN A 69 5.59 24.49 -10.59
N GLU A 70 6.89 24.43 -10.86
CA GLU A 70 7.86 25.38 -10.28
C GLU A 70 7.59 26.83 -10.70
N HIS A 71 7.13 27.04 -11.93
CA HIS A 71 6.79 28.37 -12.43
C HIS A 71 5.44 28.89 -11.91
N HIS A 72 4.46 28.01 -11.72
CA HIS A 72 3.08 28.39 -11.39
C HIS A 72 2.69 28.19 -9.91
N ASP A 73 3.42 27.41 -9.12
CA ASP A 73 3.10 27.15 -7.71
C ASP A 73 3.51 28.35 -6.82
N ARG A 74 2.64 29.34 -6.79
CA ARG A 74 2.80 30.55 -5.98
C ARG A 74 2.60 30.32 -4.48
N LEU A 75 2.11 29.16 -4.07
CA LEU A 75 1.78 28.88 -2.67
C LEU A 75 2.98 28.26 -1.97
N ILE A 76 3.55 27.18 -2.52
CA ILE A 76 4.59 26.41 -1.84
C ILE A 76 6.00 26.96 -2.08
N HIS A 77 6.20 27.80 -3.10
CA HIS A 77 7.46 28.52 -3.29
C HIS A 77 7.54 29.83 -2.50
N ARG A 78 6.41 30.36 -2.00
CA ARG A 78 6.36 31.66 -1.31
C ARG A 78 6.68 31.57 0.18
N PHE A 79 6.57 30.39 0.77
CA PHE A 79 6.84 30.17 2.17
C PHE A 79 7.90 29.08 2.38
N PRO A 80 8.64 29.14 3.50
CA PRO A 80 9.49 28.03 3.95
C PRO A 80 8.71 26.71 4.07
N SER A 81 9.44 25.59 4.05
CA SER A 81 8.85 24.25 4.16
C SER A 81 8.08 24.04 5.47
N GLU A 82 8.48 24.74 6.53
CA GLU A 82 7.86 24.72 7.85
C GLU A 82 6.43 25.25 7.80
N ILE A 83 6.22 26.41 7.16
CA ILE A 83 4.88 27.00 7.00
C ILE A 83 4.00 26.10 6.13
N SER A 84 4.58 25.50 5.09
CA SER A 84 3.85 24.54 4.26
C SER A 84 3.44 23.29 5.06
N ALA A 85 4.32 22.80 5.92
CA ALA A 85 4.07 21.67 6.82
C ALA A 85 2.98 22.00 7.84
N ASP A 86 2.95 23.22 8.38
CA ASP A 86 1.88 23.67 9.27
C ASP A 86 0.53 23.74 8.56
N ILE A 87 0.49 24.27 7.33
CA ILE A 87 -0.71 24.26 6.49
C ILE A 87 -1.19 22.83 6.23
N PHE A 88 -0.28 21.91 5.93
CA PHE A 88 -0.62 20.50 5.71
C PHE A 88 -1.21 19.84 6.96
N GLN A 89 -0.70 20.17 8.14
CA GLN A 89 -1.25 19.68 9.41
C GLN A 89 -2.64 20.26 9.67
N MET A 90 -2.89 21.54 9.37
CA MET A 90 -4.22 22.15 9.50
C MET A 90 -5.25 21.56 8.52
N TYR A 91 -4.80 20.96 7.42
CA TYR A 91 -5.67 20.27 6.48
C TYR A 91 -6.15 18.90 7.00
N LEU A 92 -5.50 18.34 8.04
CA LEU A 92 -5.93 17.09 8.62
C LEU A 92 -7.22 17.28 9.44
N PRO A 93 -8.17 16.33 9.38
CA PRO A 93 -9.38 16.37 10.20
C PRO A 93 -9.05 16.53 11.69
N THR A 94 -9.63 17.51 12.38
CA THR A 94 -9.30 17.82 13.79
C THR A 94 -9.95 16.85 14.81
N ASP A 95 -11.02 16.15 14.41
CA ASP A 95 -11.79 15.22 15.28
C ASP A 95 -11.04 13.93 15.66
N ILE A 96 -9.81 13.72 15.18
CA ILE A 96 -8.99 12.54 15.50
C ILE A 96 -8.52 12.57 16.97
N MET A 97 -8.37 13.75 17.55
CA MET A 97 -7.72 13.90 18.85
C MET A 97 -8.62 13.46 20.01
N ASP A 98 -9.95 13.58 19.90
CA ASP A 98 -10.79 13.55 21.10
C ASP A 98 -11.63 12.31 21.37
N ASN A 99 -12.24 11.56 20.44
CA ASN A 99 -13.17 10.51 20.95
C ASN A 99 -13.48 9.24 20.17
N ASP A 100 -12.98 8.98 18.96
CA ASP A 100 -13.18 7.63 18.42
C ASP A 100 -12.18 7.24 17.34
N LEU A 101 -11.52 6.09 17.55
CA LEU A 101 -10.83 5.32 16.50
C LEU A 101 -11.88 4.71 15.55
N ASN A 102 -12.83 5.52 15.09
CA ASN A 102 -13.73 5.13 14.02
C ASN A 102 -12.85 4.96 12.78
N SER A 103 -13.11 3.90 12.02
CA SER A 103 -12.23 3.52 10.94
C SER A 103 -12.29 4.52 9.78
N GLU A 104 -13.33 5.35 9.69
CA GLU A 104 -13.52 6.32 8.61
C GLU A 104 -12.65 7.57 8.82
N THR A 105 -12.59 8.14 10.03
CA THR A 105 -11.73 9.29 10.34
C THR A 105 -10.26 9.00 10.04
N SER A 106 -9.71 7.87 10.51
CA SER A 106 -8.31 7.52 10.20
C SER A 106 -8.04 7.37 8.70
N LYS A 107 -9.01 6.88 7.91
CA LYS A 107 -8.86 6.85 6.44
C LYS A 107 -8.79 8.25 5.85
N HIS A 108 -9.61 9.19 6.33
CA HIS A 108 -9.62 10.55 5.82
C HIS A 108 -8.25 11.22 6.05
N VAL A 109 -7.61 10.98 7.20
CA VAL A 109 -6.24 11.43 7.49
C VAL A 109 -5.26 10.90 6.47
N LEU A 110 -5.18 9.58 6.32
CA LEU A 110 -4.23 8.97 5.39
C LEU A 110 -4.52 9.40 3.94
N ALA A 111 -5.78 9.48 3.54
CA ALA A 111 -6.18 9.96 2.22
C ALA A 111 -5.75 11.41 2.00
N ALA A 112 -5.90 12.28 3.00
CA ALA A 112 -5.41 13.65 2.97
C ALA A 112 -3.88 13.69 2.84
N SER A 113 -3.14 12.94 3.65
CA SER A 113 -1.67 12.85 3.59
C SER A 113 -1.16 12.34 2.23
N LEU A 114 -1.83 11.34 1.65
CA LEU A 114 -1.54 10.84 0.32
C LEU A 114 -1.89 11.84 -0.78
N ALA A 115 -3.01 12.55 -0.66
CA ALA A 115 -3.42 13.60 -1.59
C ALA A 115 -2.41 14.75 -1.60
N LEU A 116 -1.99 15.23 -0.42
CA LEU A 116 -0.92 16.22 -0.28
C LEU A 116 0.38 15.73 -0.95
N SER A 117 0.71 14.45 -0.79
CA SER A 117 1.89 13.82 -1.41
C SER A 117 1.77 13.60 -2.93
N ALA A 118 0.59 13.82 -3.52
CA ALA A 118 0.30 13.55 -4.93
C ALA A 118 0.29 14.81 -5.82
N VAL A 119 0.33 16.02 -5.24
CA VAL A 119 0.19 17.29 -5.97
C VAL A 119 1.39 17.57 -6.87
N CYS A 120 2.57 17.81 -6.29
CA CYS A 120 3.81 18.02 -7.03
C CYS A 120 5.01 17.45 -6.27
N ARG A 121 6.22 17.48 -6.87
CA ARG A 121 7.45 16.96 -6.23
C ARG A 121 7.75 17.66 -4.91
N ARG A 122 7.54 18.97 -4.84
CA ARG A 122 7.80 19.77 -3.63
C ARG A 122 6.80 19.48 -2.51
N TRP A 123 5.50 19.41 -2.81
CA TRP A 123 4.48 18.99 -1.83
C TRP A 123 4.77 17.60 -1.29
N ARG A 124 5.20 16.67 -2.17
CA ARG A 124 5.61 15.33 -1.75
C ARG A 124 6.79 15.36 -0.79
N ALA A 125 7.82 16.14 -1.10
CA ALA A 125 8.98 16.28 -0.23
C ALA A 125 8.59 16.85 1.14
N THR A 126 7.81 17.93 1.17
CA THR A 126 7.30 18.53 2.42
C THR A 126 6.45 17.54 3.21
N ALA A 127 5.51 16.85 2.55
CA ALA A 127 4.65 15.89 3.22
C ALA A 127 5.46 14.70 3.77
N GLN A 128 6.46 14.22 3.04
CA GLN A 128 7.38 13.17 3.50
C GLN A 128 8.22 13.61 4.70
N SER A 129 8.64 14.87 4.74
CA SER A 129 9.42 15.45 5.84
C SER A 129 8.57 15.97 6.99
N THR A 130 7.24 15.75 6.99
CA THR A 130 6.32 16.16 8.05
C THR A 130 5.76 14.92 8.76
N PRO A 131 6.43 14.42 9.82
CA PRO A 131 6.05 13.17 10.49
C PRO A 131 4.61 13.13 11.02
N GLN A 132 4.07 14.28 11.41
CA GLN A 132 2.72 14.44 11.96
C GLN A 132 1.63 13.96 10.98
N LEU A 133 1.90 14.01 9.67
CA LEU A 133 0.96 13.54 8.65
C LEU A 133 0.84 12.00 8.58
N TRP A 134 1.74 11.28 9.24
CA TRP A 134 1.87 9.82 9.13
C TRP A 134 1.65 9.09 10.46
N MET A 135 1.15 9.79 11.49
CA MET A 135 0.92 9.19 12.81
C MET A 135 -0.25 8.21 12.85
N ASP A 136 -1.23 8.34 11.94
CA ASP A 136 -2.40 7.47 11.83
C ASP A 136 -2.24 6.46 10.68
N ILE A 137 -2.26 5.17 11.03
CA ILE A 137 -2.01 4.06 10.09
C ILE A 137 -3.27 3.19 9.99
N PRO A 138 -4.24 3.56 9.13
CA PRO A 138 -5.42 2.73 8.85
C PRO A 138 -5.07 1.60 7.87
N LEU A 139 -5.11 0.36 8.37
CA LEU A 139 -4.84 -0.83 7.58
C LEU A 139 -6.12 -1.66 7.45
N ARG A 140 -6.75 -1.58 6.28
CA ARG A 140 -7.91 -2.42 5.97
C ARG A 140 -7.53 -3.51 4.98
N LEU A 141 -7.51 -4.75 5.46
CA LEU A 141 -7.36 -5.93 4.61
C LEU A 141 -8.69 -6.25 3.92
N ARG A 142 -9.14 -5.34 3.03
CA ARG A 142 -10.40 -5.43 2.25
C ARG A 142 -10.18 -5.26 0.74
N THR A 143 -9.18 -4.47 0.35
CA THR A 143 -9.01 -3.93 -1.00
C THR A 143 -8.10 -4.77 -1.89
N PHE A 144 -8.16 -4.50 -3.19
CA PHE A 144 -7.20 -5.01 -4.17
C PHE A 144 -5.82 -4.39 -3.88
N ASN A 145 -4.75 -5.16 -4.08
CA ASN A 145 -3.33 -4.81 -3.78
C ASN A 145 -2.80 -5.13 -2.37
N LEU A 146 -3.27 -6.22 -1.77
CA LEU A 146 -2.80 -6.72 -0.46
C LEU A 146 -1.30 -7.04 -0.38
N ARG A 147 -0.62 -7.29 -1.52
CA ARG A 147 0.80 -7.67 -1.54
C ARG A 147 1.75 -6.52 -1.22
N SER A 148 1.38 -5.29 -1.61
CA SER A 148 2.20 -4.09 -1.35
C SER A 148 1.89 -3.44 0.00
N LEU A 149 0.75 -3.79 0.62
CA LEU A 149 0.31 -3.14 1.85
C LEU A 149 1.32 -3.22 3.01
N PRO A 150 2.04 -4.33 3.26
CA PRO A 150 3.09 -4.34 4.28
C PRO A 150 4.25 -3.37 4.01
N LEU A 151 4.59 -3.17 2.73
CA LEU A 151 5.62 -2.19 2.33
C LEU A 151 5.13 -0.77 2.56
N LEU A 152 3.87 -0.48 2.16
CA LEU A 152 3.26 0.82 2.42
C LEU A 152 3.13 1.13 3.91
N ALA A 153 2.75 0.14 4.72
CA ALA A 153 2.69 0.28 6.17
C ALA A 153 4.07 0.64 6.75
N LYS A 154 5.13 -0.03 6.27
CA LYS A 154 6.50 0.28 6.65
C LYS A 154 6.88 1.71 6.26
N ASP A 155 6.60 2.12 5.02
CA ASP A 155 6.88 3.48 4.55
C ASP A 155 6.18 4.55 5.41
N TRP A 156 4.94 4.31 5.84
CA TRP A 156 4.22 5.22 6.73
C TRP A 156 4.82 5.25 8.13
N ILE A 157 5.23 4.10 8.67
CA ILE A 157 5.95 4.01 9.95
C ILE A 157 7.27 4.78 9.88
N ASP A 158 8.04 4.63 8.80
CA ASP A 158 9.33 5.30 8.65
C ASP A 158 9.16 6.82 8.54
N ARG A 159 8.15 7.30 7.80
CA ARG A 159 7.85 8.74 7.67
C ARG A 159 7.39 9.39 8.97
N SER A 160 6.73 8.65 9.84
CA SER A 160 6.29 9.14 11.15
C SER A 160 7.43 9.37 12.16
N GLY A 161 8.67 9.04 11.80
CA GLY A 161 9.85 9.31 12.62
C GLY A 161 9.81 8.56 13.95
N GLN A 162 9.92 9.28 15.07
CA GLN A 162 9.80 8.72 16.42
C GLN A 162 8.48 9.09 17.12
N LEU A 163 7.54 9.69 16.39
CA LEU A 163 6.28 10.12 16.98
C LEU A 163 5.43 8.92 17.41
N PRO A 164 4.58 9.10 18.45
CA PRO A 164 3.62 8.08 18.85
C PRO A 164 2.61 7.78 17.73
N LEU A 165 2.27 6.50 17.57
CA LEU A 165 1.48 5.99 16.45
C LEU A 165 0.08 5.53 16.86
N SER A 166 -0.89 5.79 15.99
CA SER A 166 -2.25 5.27 16.08
C SER A 166 -2.48 4.25 14.97
N ILE A 167 -2.58 2.98 15.34
CA ILE A 167 -2.68 1.86 14.40
C ILE A 167 -4.10 1.31 14.41
N ASN A 168 -4.68 1.11 13.23
CA ASN A 168 -6.01 0.53 13.07
C ASN A 168 -5.98 -0.59 12.04
N LEU A 169 -5.84 -1.84 12.50
CA LEU A 169 -5.85 -3.02 11.64
C LEU A 169 -7.25 -3.66 11.62
N THR A 170 -7.90 -3.63 10.46
CA THR A 170 -9.20 -4.29 10.24
C THR A 170 -9.07 -5.37 9.16
N VAL A 171 -9.43 -6.59 9.50
CA VAL A 171 -9.42 -7.78 8.63
C VAL A 171 -10.86 -8.18 8.35
N SER A 172 -11.29 -8.11 7.09
CA SER A 172 -12.68 -8.39 6.74
C SER A 172 -12.98 -9.89 6.77
N PRO A 173 -14.07 -10.33 7.44
CA PRO A 173 -14.43 -11.75 7.53
C PRO A 173 -14.84 -12.34 6.17
N ALA A 174 -15.32 -11.51 5.24
CA ALA A 174 -15.72 -11.94 3.90
C ALA A 174 -14.55 -12.37 2.98
N ARG A 175 -13.29 -12.23 3.42
CA ARG A 175 -12.12 -12.60 2.64
C ARG A 175 -11.38 -13.74 3.35
N ASN A 176 -11.23 -14.87 2.66
CA ASN A 176 -10.30 -15.94 3.06
C ASN A 176 -8.86 -15.48 2.80
N LEU A 177 -8.36 -14.58 3.64
CA LEU A 177 -6.98 -14.11 3.58
C LEU A 177 -6.05 -15.20 4.12
N ALA A 178 -4.93 -15.41 3.44
CA ALA A 178 -3.90 -16.33 3.92
C ALA A 178 -3.39 -15.83 5.30
N PRO A 179 -3.34 -16.68 6.34
CA PRO A 179 -2.81 -16.32 7.64
C PRO A 179 -1.41 -15.71 7.58
N THR A 180 -0.60 -16.12 6.60
CA THR A 180 0.75 -15.62 6.33
C THR A 180 0.80 -14.14 5.95
N LEU A 181 -0.23 -13.60 5.29
CA LEU A 181 -0.30 -12.18 4.98
C LEU A 181 -0.59 -11.36 6.24
N ILE A 182 -1.52 -11.86 7.08
CA ILE A 182 -1.90 -11.21 8.33
C ILE A 182 -0.72 -11.19 9.29
N SER A 183 -0.02 -12.33 9.44
CA SER A 183 1.17 -12.40 10.30
C SER A 183 2.31 -11.51 9.80
N ARG A 184 2.55 -11.44 8.49
CA ARG A 184 3.53 -10.49 7.91
C ARG A 184 3.18 -9.03 8.19
N MET A 185 1.90 -8.67 8.09
CA MET A 185 1.45 -7.32 8.41
C MET A 185 1.70 -7.01 9.89
N ILE A 186 1.27 -7.89 10.80
CA ILE A 186 1.46 -7.71 12.23
C ILE A 186 2.94 -7.67 12.59
N ALA A 187 3.79 -8.46 11.93
CA ALA A 187 5.24 -8.41 12.12
C ALA A 187 5.84 -7.03 11.79
N VAL A 188 5.35 -6.34 10.75
CA VAL A 188 5.76 -4.95 10.45
C VAL A 188 5.30 -4.01 11.56
N LEU A 189 4.06 -4.15 12.05
CA LEU A 189 3.55 -3.30 13.14
C LEU A 189 4.33 -3.50 14.44
N ASN A 190 4.71 -4.75 14.76
CA ASN A 190 5.45 -5.07 15.98
C ASN A 190 6.82 -4.37 16.03
N GLN A 191 7.41 -4.00 14.87
CA GLN A 191 8.68 -3.26 14.80
C GLN A 191 8.60 -1.88 15.45
N CYS A 192 7.41 -1.26 15.48
CA CYS A 192 7.19 0.03 16.12
C CYS A 192 6.35 -0.07 17.41
N SER A 193 6.29 -1.25 18.03
CA SER A 193 5.43 -1.52 19.20
C SER A 193 5.66 -0.63 20.41
N THR A 194 6.89 -0.13 20.62
CA THR A 194 7.20 0.83 21.69
C THR A 194 6.50 2.18 21.50
N ARG A 195 6.21 2.55 20.25
CA ARG A 195 5.64 3.83 19.85
C ARG A 195 4.12 3.78 19.72
N TRP A 196 3.48 2.63 19.95
CA TRP A 196 2.02 2.54 19.83
C TRP A 196 1.36 3.40 20.91
N LEU A 197 0.70 4.48 20.52
CA LEU A 197 -0.15 5.29 21.39
C LEU A 197 -1.56 4.70 21.47
N ARG A 198 -2.11 4.32 20.30
CA ARG A 198 -3.43 3.72 20.17
C ARG A 198 -3.33 2.54 19.22
N SER A 199 -3.90 1.41 19.61
CA SER A 199 -3.95 0.22 18.77
C SER A 199 -5.36 -0.35 18.72
N LYS A 200 -5.93 -0.44 17.52
CA LYS A 200 -7.22 -1.06 17.26
C LYS A 200 -7.01 -2.26 16.33
N TYR A 201 -7.56 -3.39 16.73
CA TYR A 201 -7.62 -4.60 15.94
C TYR A 201 -9.06 -5.07 15.81
N GLU A 202 -9.49 -5.35 14.57
CA GLU A 202 -10.73 -6.06 14.27
C GLU A 202 -10.43 -7.18 13.27
N GLY A 203 -10.67 -8.44 13.63
CA GLY A 203 -10.28 -9.57 12.77
C GLY A 203 -10.34 -10.94 13.44
N PRO A 204 -9.85 -12.02 12.81
CA PRO A 204 -9.85 -13.37 13.39
C PRO A 204 -9.10 -13.46 14.72
N SER A 205 -9.70 -14.07 15.75
CA SER A 205 -9.04 -14.25 17.06
C SER A 205 -7.66 -14.91 16.96
N SER A 206 -7.49 -15.87 16.05
CA SER A 206 -6.21 -16.57 15.83
C SER A 206 -5.04 -15.65 15.43
N ALA A 207 -5.30 -14.44 14.93
CA ALA A 207 -4.24 -13.52 14.56
C ALA A 207 -3.74 -12.66 15.73
N LEU A 208 -4.44 -12.64 16.87
CA LEU A 208 -3.99 -11.93 18.07
C LEU A 208 -2.63 -12.44 18.54
N SER A 209 -2.37 -13.76 18.41
CA SER A 209 -1.11 -14.41 18.81
C SER A 209 0.12 -13.92 18.06
N TYR A 210 -0.05 -13.24 16.92
CA TYR A 210 1.06 -12.64 16.20
C TYR A 210 1.48 -11.27 16.77
N PHE A 211 0.64 -10.64 17.58
CA PHE A 211 0.98 -9.36 18.20
C PHE A 211 1.97 -9.58 19.34
N ALA A 212 3.09 -8.89 19.24
CA ALA A 212 4.18 -8.95 20.20
C ALA A 212 4.73 -7.54 20.42
N GLY A 213 4.55 -7.02 21.64
CA GLY A 213 5.20 -5.81 22.09
C GLY A 213 6.69 -6.04 22.39
N HIS A 214 7.49 -4.99 22.26
CA HIS A 214 8.86 -4.98 22.77
C HIS A 214 8.87 -5.21 24.29
N THR A 215 9.75 -6.10 24.74
CA THR A 215 9.88 -6.51 26.16
C THR A 215 10.79 -5.59 26.97
N SER A 216 11.56 -4.71 26.32
CA SER A 216 12.66 -3.95 26.93
C SER A 216 12.42 -2.45 27.08
N GLY A 217 11.23 -1.94 26.72
CA GLY A 217 10.94 -0.51 26.71
C GLY A 217 9.61 -0.15 27.33
N TYR A 218 9.47 1.12 27.74
CA TYR A 218 8.20 1.68 28.19
C TYR A 218 7.20 1.71 27.03
N SER A 219 6.03 1.12 27.23
CA SER A 219 4.93 1.17 26.27
C SER A 219 4.30 2.56 26.27
N MET A 220 4.18 3.18 25.10
CA MET A 220 3.41 4.41 24.92
C MET A 220 1.89 4.16 24.86
N LEU A 221 1.45 2.91 24.95
CA LEU A 221 0.06 2.53 24.69
C LEU A 221 -0.88 3.16 25.72
N ARG A 222 -1.81 3.97 25.23
CA ARG A 222 -2.90 4.60 25.99
C ARG A 222 -4.24 3.94 25.72
N THR A 223 -4.43 3.40 24.51
CA THR A 223 -5.70 2.77 24.13
C THR A 223 -5.47 1.50 23.34
N LEU A 224 -6.03 0.38 23.81
CA LEU A 224 -6.09 -0.88 23.10
C LEU A 224 -7.56 -1.25 22.87
N ARG A 225 -7.94 -1.51 21.62
CA ARG A 225 -9.29 -1.99 21.26
C ARG A 225 -9.18 -3.26 20.43
N LEU A 226 -9.65 -4.37 20.97
CA LEU A 226 -9.65 -5.66 20.29
C LEU A 226 -11.09 -6.09 20.01
N LYS A 227 -11.40 -6.37 18.75
CA LYS A 227 -12.67 -6.94 18.31
C LYS A 227 -12.40 -8.20 17.51
N ALA A 228 -12.36 -9.33 18.20
CA ALA A 228 -12.14 -10.62 17.55
C ALA A 228 -13.44 -11.13 16.91
N HIS A 229 -13.37 -11.52 15.64
CA HIS A 229 -14.38 -12.38 15.02
C HIS A 229 -14.25 -13.78 15.64
N ILE A 230 -15.35 -14.31 16.16
CA ILE A 230 -15.40 -15.61 16.83
C ILE A 230 -14.79 -16.67 15.92
N SER A 231 -13.74 -17.33 16.40
CA SER A 231 -13.18 -18.54 15.79
C SER A 231 -13.01 -19.60 16.88
N ARG A 232 -12.91 -20.88 16.49
CA ARG A 232 -12.66 -21.99 17.43
C ARG A 232 -11.30 -21.88 18.15
N ILE A 233 -10.43 -20.98 17.71
CA ILE A 233 -9.06 -20.80 18.21
C ILE A 233 -9.00 -19.54 19.08
N VAL A 234 -8.61 -19.70 20.34
CA VAL A 234 -8.29 -18.58 21.22
C VAL A 234 -6.94 -18.00 20.78
N GLY A 235 -6.87 -16.69 20.54
CA GLY A 235 -5.60 -15.99 20.34
C GLY A 235 -5.24 -15.19 21.58
N THR A 236 -3.94 -15.03 21.81
CA THR A 236 -3.37 -14.26 22.93
C THR A 236 -2.75 -12.98 22.41
N PHE A 237 -2.93 -11.84 23.06
CA PHE A 237 -2.30 -10.59 22.65
C PHE A 237 -1.17 -10.23 23.61
N ASN A 238 0.07 -10.21 23.12
CA ASN A 238 1.25 -10.00 23.97
C ASN A 238 1.83 -8.59 23.78
N LEU A 239 1.86 -7.79 24.84
CA LEU A 239 2.47 -6.46 24.92
C LEU A 239 3.67 -6.47 25.86
N GLY A 240 4.66 -7.32 25.58
CA GLY A 240 5.87 -7.43 26.40
C GLY A 240 5.56 -7.93 27.81
N THR A 241 5.50 -7.02 28.78
CA THR A 241 5.16 -7.35 30.18
C THR A 241 3.67 -7.59 30.42
N PHE A 242 2.80 -7.18 29.49
CA PHE A 242 1.36 -7.37 29.59
C PHE A 242 0.89 -8.47 28.64
N LYS A 243 0.15 -9.46 29.16
CA LYS A 243 -0.52 -10.51 28.38
C LYS A 243 -2.02 -10.37 28.56
N ILE A 244 -2.77 -10.28 27.47
CA ILE A 244 -4.25 -10.20 27.43
C ILE A 244 -4.80 -11.37 26.63
#